data_AF-A0AAW5FP11-F1
#
_entry.id   AF-A0AAW5FP11-F1
#
_cell.length_a   1.000
_cell.length_b   1.000
_cell.length_c   1.000
_cell.angle_alpha   90.00
_cell.angle_beta   90.00
_cell.angle_gamma   90.00
#
_symmetry.space_group_name_H-M   'P 1'
#
loop_
_entity.id
_entity.type
_entity.pdbx_description
1 polymer ?
#
loop_
_entity_poly.entity_id
_entity_poly.type
_entity_poly.pdbx_seq_one_letter_code
_entity_poly.pdbx_strand_id
1 'polypeptide(L)' 'MSNEVRLPRTHVEESEAPRPVRPSHQKVIEQVERWANSPGLQPPRLQPSMHAKAG' A
#
# COMPACT_ATOMS: atom_id res chain seq x y z
N MET A 1 50.67 -16.50 12.01
CA MET A 1 49.21 -16.70 11.95
C MET A 1 48.57 -15.33 12.10
N SER A 2 47.82 -14.90 11.09
CA SER A 2 47.39 -13.50 10.95
C SER A 2 46.33 -13.15 11.99
N ASN A 3 46.53 -12.01 12.66
CA ASN A 3 45.63 -11.46 13.68
C ASN A 3 44.38 -10.90 12.99
N GLU A 4 43.21 -11.53 13.18
CA GLU A 4 41.95 -11.03 12.62
C GLU A 4 41.51 -9.78 13.40
N VAL A 5 41.95 -8.61 12.93
CA VAL A 5 41.52 -7.31 13.45
C VAL A 5 40.04 -7.12 13.11
N ARG A 6 39.16 -7.28 14.10
CA ARG A 6 37.75 -6.88 13.99
C ARG A 6 37.68 -5.36 14.06
N LEU A 7 37.59 -4.73 12.90
CA LEU A 7 37.36 -3.29 12.78
C LEU A 7 36.04 -2.93 13.52
N PRO A 8 36.02 -1.86 14.33
CA PRO A 8 34.79 -1.38 14.93
C PRO A 8 33.79 -1.09 13.80
N ARG A 9 32.52 -1.47 13.98
CA ARG A 9 31.42 -1.10 13.08
C ARG A 9 31.22 0.42 13.18
N THR A 10 32.09 1.18 12.54
CA THR A 10 31.99 2.63 12.41
C THR A 10 30.76 2.91 11.57
N HIS A 11 29.75 3.51 12.19
CA HIS A 11 28.63 4.17 11.54
C HIS A 11 28.08 3.46 10.30
N VAL A 12 27.08 2.59 10.49
CA VAL A 12 25.95 2.68 9.56
C VAL A 12 25.40 4.06 9.85
N GLU A 13 25.73 5.03 9.00
CA GLU A 13 25.02 6.29 8.93
C GLU A 13 23.55 5.91 8.84
N GLU A 14 22.84 6.01 9.96
CA GLU A 14 21.41 5.86 10.02
C GLU A 14 20.91 7.05 9.21
N SER A 15 20.91 6.88 7.89
CA SER A 15 20.49 7.87 6.93
C SER A 15 19.14 8.30 7.42
N GLU A 16 19.11 9.51 7.99
CA GLU A 16 18.02 10.01 8.82
C GLU A 16 16.72 9.68 8.09
N ALA A 17 15.98 8.67 8.59
CA ALA A 17 14.84 8.16 7.86
C ALA A 17 13.94 9.36 7.59
N PRO A 18 13.58 9.64 6.32
CA PRO A 18 12.90 10.88 5.98
C PRO A 18 11.67 10.97 6.86
N ARG A 19 11.56 12.09 7.60
CA ARG A 19 10.49 12.29 8.57
C ARG A 19 9.15 11.97 7.90
N PRO A 20 8.28 11.17 8.53
CA PRO A 20 7.02 10.76 7.91
C PRO A 20 6.20 12.01 7.59
N VAL A 21 6.10 12.33 6.30
CA VAL A 21 5.34 13.48 5.83
C VAL A 21 3.88 13.10 5.82
N ARG A 22 3.06 13.85 6.55
CA ARG A 22 1.61 13.68 6.47
C ARG A 22 1.13 14.10 5.08
N PRO A 23 0.33 13.28 4.39
CA PRO A 23 -0.29 13.71 3.13
C PRO A 23 -1.20 14.92 3.38
N SER A 24 -1.38 15.74 2.36
CA SER A 24 -2.40 16.80 2.38
C SER A 24 -3.80 16.18 2.51
N HIS A 25 -4.75 16.96 3.04
CA HIS A 25 -6.15 16.52 3.16
C HIS A 25 -6.73 16.06 1.82
N GLN A 26 -6.47 16.80 0.74
CA GLN A 26 -6.89 16.43 -0.61
C GLN A 26 -6.39 15.04 -1.02
N LYS A 27 -5.11 14.73 -0.76
CA LYS A 27 -4.52 13.44 -1.12
C LYS A 27 -5.14 12.28 -0.33
N VAL A 28 -5.54 12.52 0.91
CA VAL A 28 -6.27 11.54 1.72
C VAL A 28 -7.64 11.26 1.09
N ILE A 29 -8.39 12.30 0.72
CA ILE A 29 -9.70 12.15 0.06
C ILE A 29 -9.59 11.32 -1.21
N GLU A 30 -8.70 11.70 -2.14
CA GLU A 30 -8.50 10.99 -3.41
C GLU A 30 -8.16 9.50 -3.20
N GLN A 31 -7.38 9.19 -2.17
CA GLN A 31 -7.01 7.81 -1.85
C GLN A 31 -8.20 7.02 -1.30
N VAL A 32 -9.02 7.63 -0.45
CA VAL A 32 -10.23 6.99 0.08
C VAL A 32 -11.26 6.76 -1.02
N GLU A 33 -11.50 7.74 -1.89
CA GLU A 33 -12.42 7.61 -3.02
C GLU A 33 -11.99 6.48 -3.97
N ARG A 34 -10.70 6.42 -4.32
CA ARG A 34 -10.18 5.33 -5.16
C ARG A 34 -10.34 3.96 -4.50
N TRP A 35 -10.10 3.88 -3.20
CA TRP A 35 -10.24 2.63 -2.45
C TRP A 35 -11.70 2.16 -2.41
N ALA A 36 -12.63 3.05 -2.11
CA ALA A 36 -14.07 2.75 -2.09
C ALA A 36 -14.59 2.26 -3.46
N ASN A 37 -14.00 2.75 -4.56
CA ASN A 37 -14.34 2.35 -5.92
C ASN A 37 -13.50 1.18 -6.45
N SER A 38 -12.67 0.54 -5.61
CA SER A 38 -11.82 -0.56 -6.04
C SER A 38 -12.62 -1.84 -6.30
N PRO A 39 -12.26 -2.66 -7.31
CA PRO A 39 -13.01 -3.87 -7.66
C PRO A 39 -13.15 -4.88 -6.51
N GLY A 40 -12.20 -4.91 -5.57
CA GLY A 40 -12.22 -5.83 -4.43
C GLY A 40 -13.22 -5.45 -3.33
N LEU A 41 -13.73 -4.22 -3.36
CA LEU A 41 -14.76 -3.71 -2.44
C LEU A 41 -16.12 -3.52 -3.11
N GLN A 42 -16.17 -3.55 -4.44
CA GLN A 42 -17.43 -3.53 -5.14
C GLN A 42 -18.13 -4.89 -4.98
N PRO A 43 -19.43 -4.91 -4.68
CA PRO A 43 -20.17 -6.16 -4.67
C PRO A 43 -20.07 -6.81 -6.05
N PRO A 44 -19.99 -8.15 -6.13
CA PRO A 44 -20.03 -8.84 -7.41
C PRO A 44 -21.30 -8.40 -8.15
N ARG A 45 -21.12 -7.86 -9.36
CA ARG A 45 -22.25 -7.43 -10.19
C ARG A 45 -23.12 -8.66 -10.40
N LEU A 46 -24.36 -8.61 -9.90
CA LEU A 46 -25.37 -9.58 -10.23
C LEU A 46 -25.45 -9.61 -11.75
N GLN A 47 -25.07 -10.73 -12.37
CA GLN A 47 -25.28 -10.89 -13.79
C GLN A 47 -26.79 -10.73 -14.01
N PRO A 48 -27.23 -9.92 -14.99
CA PRO A 48 -28.64 -9.85 -15.32
C PRO A 48 -29.08 -11.29 -15.61
N SER A 49 -29.97 -11.80 -14.74
CA SER A 49 -30.50 -13.15 -14.85
C SER A 49 -31.05 -13.33 -16.26
N MET A 50 -30.35 -14.09 -17.10
CA MET A 50 -30.79 -14.51 -18.42
C MET A 50 -31.87 -15.60 -18.34
N HIS A 51 -32.70 -15.57 -17.31
CA HIS A 51 -33.85 -16.45 -17.11
C HIS A 51 -35.11 -15.63 -16.81
N ALA A 52 -35.42 -14.69 -17.71
CA ALA A 52 -36.80 -14.28 -17.94
C ALA A 52 -37.28 -14.96 -19.23
N LYS A 53 -37.54 -16.27 -19.18
CA LYS A 53 -38.39 -16.93 -20.17
C LYS A 53 -39.19 -18.06 -19.54
N ALA A 54 -40.47 -18.06 -19.91
CA ALA A 54 -41.53 -19.06 -19.74
C ALA A 54 -42.33 -18.99 -18.43
N GLY A 55 -43.61 -18.64 -18.60
CA GLY A 55 -44.67 -18.54 -17.61
C GLY A 55 -45.79 -17.69 -18.16
#